data_AF-A0A3P6RGF1-F1
#
_entry.id   AF-A0A3P6RGF1-F1
#
_cell.length_a   1.000
_cell.length_b   1.000
_cell.length_c   1.000
_cell.angle_alpha   90.00
_cell.angle_beta   90.00
_cell.angle_gamma   90.00
#
_symmetry.space_group_name_H-M   'P 1'
#
loop_
_entity.id
_entity.type
_entity.pdbx_description
1 polymer ?
#
loop_
_entity_poly.entity_id
_entity_poly.type
_entity_poly.pdbx_seq_one_letter_code
_entity_poly.pdbx_strand_id
1 'polypeptide(L)' 'MQGLLSLKSDQSIVVVHADKGDATVIMDKENYVNKANAIFSDTDAYTLLAENLTKQQAAAIEKKMNQLAREE' A
#
# COMPACT_ATOMS: atom_id res chain seq x y z
N MET A 1 17.78 -18.51 -3.01
CA MET A 1 16.54 -17.99 -2.37
C MET A 1 15.31 -18.31 -3.22
N GLN A 2 15.10 -19.59 -3.60
CA GLN A 2 14.01 -19.99 -4.51
C GLN A 2 12.64 -20.06 -3.81
N GLY A 3 12.60 -20.52 -2.54
CA GLY A 3 11.35 -20.66 -1.78
C GLY A 3 10.62 -19.34 -1.53
N LEU A 4 11.35 -18.26 -1.24
CA LEU A 4 10.72 -16.93 -1.06
C LEU A 4 10.20 -16.37 -2.39
N LEU A 5 10.92 -16.60 -3.49
CA LEU A 5 10.48 -16.18 -4.82
C LEU A 5 9.23 -16.94 -5.27
N SER A 6 9.13 -18.24 -4.97
CA SER A 6 7.91 -19.02 -5.24
C SER A 6 6.73 -18.54 -4.40
N LEU A 7 6.94 -18.19 -3.12
CA LEU A 7 5.88 -17.62 -2.30
C LEU A 7 5.37 -16.28 -2.84
N LYS A 8 6.27 -15.41 -3.34
CA LYS A 8 5.85 -14.14 -3.98
C LYS A 8 5.03 -14.31 -5.25
N SER A 9 5.05 -15.50 -5.87
CA SER A 9 4.22 -15.79 -7.06
C SER A 9 2.80 -16.20 -6.73
N ASP A 10 2.53 -16.60 -5.49
CA ASP A 10 1.19 -16.94 -5.02
C ASP A 10 0.41 -15.66 -4.72
N GLN A 11 -0.67 -15.44 -5.46
CA GLN A 11 -1.51 -14.25 -5.33
C GLN A 11 -2.54 -14.31 -4.21
N SER A 12 -2.71 -15.47 -3.58
CA SER A 12 -3.60 -15.66 -2.43
C SER A 12 -2.97 -15.21 -1.11
N ILE A 13 -1.66 -14.93 -1.11
CA ILE A 13 -0.92 -14.49 0.07
C ILE A 13 -0.29 -13.11 -0.12
N VAL A 14 -0.04 -12.45 1.01
CA VAL A 14 0.72 -11.22 1.11
C VAL A 14 2.01 -11.53 1.84
N VAL A 15 3.15 -11.17 1.24
CA VAL A 15 4.49 -11.35 1.81
C VAL A 15 5.12 -9.97 2.01
N VAL A 16 5.26 -9.54 3.27
CA VAL A 16 5.79 -8.22 3.63
C VAL A 16 6.88 -8.33 4.69
N HIS A 17 7.78 -7.34 4.73
CA HIS A 17 8.73 -7.22 5.82
C HIS A 17 8.00 -6.88 7.11
N ALA A 18 8.41 -7.48 8.22
CA ALA A 18 7.85 -7.14 9.52
C ALA A 18 8.34 -5.74 9.94
N ASP A 19 7.49 -4.99 10.64
CA ASP A 19 7.87 -3.68 11.19
C ASP A 19 8.97 -3.79 12.27
N LYS A 20 9.04 -4.94 12.96
CA LYS A 20 10.03 -5.22 14.00
C LYS A 20 10.92 -6.40 13.65
N GLY A 21 12.23 -6.17 13.69
CA GLY A 21 13.25 -7.19 13.45
C GLY A 21 13.40 -7.55 11.96
N ASP A 22 14.35 -8.43 11.65
CA ASP A 22 14.61 -8.90 10.27
C ASP A 22 13.72 -10.09 9.90
N ALA A 23 12.41 -9.94 10.10
CA ALA A 23 11.42 -10.98 9.86
C ALA A 23 10.56 -10.70 8.63
N THR A 24 9.96 -11.75 8.07
CA THR A 24 8.98 -11.64 6.97
C THR A 24 7.65 -12.19 7.46
N VAL A 25 6.58 -11.42 7.25
CA VAL A 25 5.20 -11.83 7.54
C VAL A 25 4.58 -12.39 6.27
N ILE A 26 3.94 -13.54 6.39
CA ILE A 26 3.14 -14.17 5.35
C ILE A 26 1.72 -14.31 5.87
N MET A 27 0.74 -13.78 5.13
CA MET A 27 -0.66 -13.84 5.51
C MET A 27 -1.53 -14.13 4.30
N ASP A 28 -2.70 -14.72 4.54
CA ASP A 28 -3.78 -14.76 3.56
C ASP A 28 -4.19 -13.34 3.16
N LYS A 29 -4.40 -13.14 1.86
CA LYS A 29 -4.63 -11.82 1.27
C LYS A 29 -6.00 -11.26 1.65
N GLU A 30 -7.04 -12.08 1.68
CA GLU A 30 -8.38 -11.61 2.06
C GLU A 30 -8.38 -11.13 3.51
N ASN A 31 -7.78 -11.92 4.40
CA ASN A 31 -7.63 -11.55 5.81
C ASN A 31 -6.80 -10.28 6.00
N TYR A 32 -5.69 -10.14 5.26
CA TYR A 32 -4.86 -8.93 5.30
C TYR A 32 -5.65 -7.68 4.88
N VAL A 33 -6.36 -7.75 3.75
CA VAL A 33 -7.16 -6.64 3.21
C VAL A 33 -8.32 -6.31 4.15
N ASN A 34 -9.03 -7.30 4.65
CA ASN A 34 -10.14 -7.10 5.58
C ASN A 34 -9.68 -6.40 6.87
N LYS A 35 -8.53 -6.81 7.41
CA LYS A 35 -7.96 -6.18 8.61
C LYS A 35 -7.51 -4.74 8.34
N ALA A 36 -6.86 -4.48 7.20
CA ALA A 36 -6.46 -3.13 6.83
C ALA A 36 -7.69 -2.21 6.66
N ASN A 37 -8.72 -2.68 5.96
CA ASN A 37 -9.96 -1.92 5.77
C ASN A 37 -10.69 -1.66 7.08
N ALA A 38 -10.70 -2.62 8.01
CA ALA A 38 -11.27 -2.41 9.34
C ALA A 38 -10.56 -1.27 10.09
N ILE A 39 -9.22 -1.22 10.02
CA ILE A 39 -8.43 -0.13 10.63
C ILE A 39 -8.72 1.21 9.94
N PHE A 40 -8.77 1.26 8.61
CA PHE A 40 -9.03 2.50 7.88
C PHE A 40 -10.47 3.02 8.04
N SER A 41 -11.40 2.14 8.40
CA SER A 41 -12.80 2.50 8.65
C SER A 41 -13.07 2.86 10.10
N ASP A 42 -12.07 2.78 10.98
CA ASP A 42 -12.20 3.11 12.40
C ASP A 42 -12.31 4.63 12.60
N THR A 43 -13.55 5.10 12.67
CA THR A 43 -13.86 6.51 12.92
C THR A 43 -13.77 6.91 14.39
N ASP A 44 -13.64 5.95 15.30
CA ASP A 44 -13.44 6.23 16.72
C ASP A 44 -11.97 6.60 16.98
N ALA A 45 -11.03 5.94 16.27
CA ALA A 45 -9.61 6.26 16.31
C ALA A 45 -9.20 7.40 15.36
N TYR A 46 -9.87 7.55 14.21
CA TYR A 46 -9.48 8.51 13.16
C TYR A 46 -10.63 9.43 12.72
N THR A 47 -10.36 10.74 12.62
CA THR A 47 -11.32 11.71 12.10
C THR A 47 -11.28 11.76 10.58
N LEU A 48 -12.43 11.55 9.92
CA LEU A 48 -12.56 11.76 8.49
C LEU A 48 -12.44 13.24 8.13
N LEU A 49 -11.49 13.57 7.25
CA LEU A 49 -11.32 14.92 6.73
C LEU A 49 -12.20 15.12 5.50
N ALA A 50 -13.02 16.17 5.49
CA ALA A 50 -13.88 16.52 4.35
C ALA A 50 -13.08 16.95 3.11
N GLU A 51 -11.86 17.45 3.31
CA GLU A 51 -10.96 17.86 2.26
C GLU A 51 -9.90 16.78 1.99
N ASN A 52 -9.71 16.44 0.71
CA ASN A 52 -8.58 15.64 0.31
C ASN A 52 -7.30 16.49 0.36
N LEU A 53 -6.49 16.24 1.39
CA LEU A 53 -5.23 16.93 1.64
C LEU A 53 -4.15 16.68 0.59
N THR A 54 -4.29 15.65 -0.27
CA THR A 54 -3.27 15.31 -1.27
C THR A 54 -3.52 15.90 -2.66
N LYS A 55 -4.61 16.67 -2.85
CA LYS A 55 -4.97 17.29 -4.13
C LYS A 55 -3.82 18.07 -4.77
N GLN A 56 -3.14 18.91 -3.99
CA GLN A 56 -2.04 19.74 -4.50
C GLN A 56 -0.83 18.89 -4.93
N GLN A 57 -0.51 17.86 -4.16
CA GLN A 57 0.60 16.95 -4.44
C GLN A 57 0.31 16.10 -5.67
N ALA A 58 -0.93 15.60 -5.80
CA ALA A 58 -1.37 14.85 -6.98
C ALA A 58 -1.25 15.69 -8.26
N ALA A 59 -1.71 16.95 -8.24
CA ALA A 59 -1.56 17.87 -9.37
C ALA A 59 -0.09 18.14 -9.72
N ALA A 60 0.78 18.28 -8.71
CA ALA A 60 2.21 18.46 -8.92
C ALA A 60 2.88 17.21 -9.55
N ILE A 61 2.49 16.02 -9.11
CA ILE A 61 2.97 14.74 -9.67
C ILE A 61 2.51 14.60 -11.12
N GLU A 62 1.24 14.86 -11.41
CA GLU A 62 0.69 14.78 -12.77
C GLU A 62 1.39 15.76 -13.72
N LYS A 63 1.61 17.00 -13.28
CA LYS A 63 2.38 17.98 -14.05
C LYS A 63 3.78 17.47 -14.37
N LYS A 64 4.45 16.86 -13.39
CA LYS A 64 5.80 16.34 -13.55
C LYS A 64 5.85 15.12 -14.46
N MET A 65 4.87 14.20 -14.36
CA MET A 65 4.73 13.08 -15.30
C MET A 65 4.55 13.56 -16.74
N ASN A 66 3.68 14.55 -16.95
CA ASN A 66 3.44 15.11 -18.28
C ASN A 66 4.65 15.83 -18.86
N GLN A 67 5.51 16.40 -18.01
CA GLN A 67 6.77 17.00 -18.46
C GLN A 67 7.76 15.92 -18.92
N LEU A 68 7.95 14.87 -18.10
CA LEU A 68 8.83 13.75 -18.43
C LEU A 68 8.40 13.05 -19.73
N ALA A 69 7.10 12.85 -19.92
CA ALA A 69 6.55 12.22 -21.13
C ALA A 69 6.69 13.08 -22.41
N ARG A 70 7.06 14.37 -22.29
CA ARG A 70 7.31 15.27 -23.44
C ARG A 70 8.80 15.48 -23.71
N GLU A 71 9.66 15.06 -22.79
CA GLU A 71 11.12 15.14 -22.90
C GLU A 71 11.73 13.85 -23.47
N GLU A 72 10.91 12.80 -23.67
CA GLU A 72 11.19 11.60 -24.49
C GLU A 72 10.65 11.75 -25.92
#